data_AF-A0A4S9B9U9-F1
#
_entry.id   AF-A0A4S9B9U9-F1
#
_cell.length_a   1.000
_cell.length_b   1.000
_cell.length_c   1.000
_cell.angle_alpha   90.00
_cell.angle_beta   90.00
_cell.angle_gamma   90.00
#
_symmetry.space_group_name_H-M   'P 1'
#
loop_
_entity.id
_entity.type
_entity.pdbx_description
1 polymer ?
#
loop_
_entity_poly.entity_id
_entity_poly.type
_entity_poly.pdbx_seq_one_letter_code
_entity_poly.pdbx_strand_id
1 'polypeptide(L)'
;MAPTDTTEDMSLTILSLAEPLLAADDSADRLTKSSLGAELDHYKDLFSKLRFSYVEQVTKERFLKAIVADPPHLVDAAENARLEQHLAQAKAALKAKKEHTNQKVQELQDLGTRLAQCTHSSYTASHSTLTLIKAHELIHLQTFQLHALPADIQNLDITIANLKAAQETPSSHPMLNLPLQPTNSLLAEKLSDLARLDREIAELQSTLPDKKRRVASLQADLEPIESRKRSAITQAKDAQKKRGQHVLAQDLDERGKWLKSVDTGLRLMLQV
;
A
#
# COMPACT_ATOMS: atom_id res chain seq x y z
N MET A 1 55.97 -59.40 81.38
CA MET A 1 55.59 -58.68 82.61
C MET A 1 54.16 -58.24 82.43
N ALA A 2 53.23 -59.01 82.98
CA ALA A 2 51.79 -58.80 82.83
C ALA A 2 51.27 -57.90 83.96
N PRO A 3 50.30 -57.03 83.69
CA PRO A 3 49.30 -56.66 84.66
C PRO A 3 47.99 -57.36 84.28
N THR A 4 47.67 -58.45 84.97
CA THR A 4 46.34 -59.05 84.95
C THR A 4 45.45 -58.20 85.85
N ASP A 5 44.93 -57.12 85.28
CA ASP A 5 43.84 -56.37 85.90
C ASP A 5 42.60 -57.25 85.79
N THR A 6 42.34 -57.98 86.87
CA THR A 6 41.18 -58.86 87.00
C THR A 6 40.02 -57.94 87.37
N THR A 7 39.57 -57.15 86.39
CA THR A 7 38.26 -56.53 86.45
C THR A 7 37.27 -57.68 86.44
N GLU A 8 36.86 -58.09 87.63
CA GLU A 8 35.69 -58.91 87.85
C GLU A 8 34.52 -58.16 87.22
N ASP A 9 34.29 -58.43 85.95
CA ASP A 9 33.09 -58.05 85.23
C ASP A 9 31.99 -58.88 85.87
N MET A 10 31.49 -58.40 87.02
CA MET A 10 30.26 -58.85 87.65
C MET A 10 29.13 -58.52 86.70
N SER A 11 29.06 -59.27 85.60
CA SER A 11 27.86 -59.45 84.82
C SER A 11 26.86 -60.08 85.78
N LEU A 12 26.12 -59.19 86.47
CA LEU A 12 24.91 -59.47 87.24
C LEU A 12 23.90 -60.08 86.27
N THR A 13 24.15 -61.33 85.92
CA THR A 13 23.32 -62.11 85.02
C THR A 13 22.01 -62.31 85.75
N ILE A 14 20.88 -62.21 85.05
CA ILE A 14 19.53 -62.35 85.63
C ILE A 14 19.43 -63.59 86.55
N LEU A 15 20.18 -64.66 86.26
CA LEU A 15 20.33 -65.84 87.11
C LEU A 15 20.93 -65.56 88.50
N SER A 16 21.99 -64.75 88.61
CA SER A 16 22.64 -64.49 89.91
C SER A 16 21.81 -63.59 90.85
N LEU A 17 20.91 -62.76 90.29
CA LEU A 17 19.95 -61.96 91.07
C LEU A 17 18.68 -62.73 91.45
N ALA A 18 18.40 -63.86 90.80
CA ALA A 18 17.22 -64.69 91.05
C ALA A 18 17.46 -65.77 92.13
N GLU A 19 18.72 -66.10 92.43
CA GLU A 19 19.12 -67.05 93.48
C GLU A 19 18.44 -66.80 94.87
N PRO A 20 18.30 -65.55 95.36
CA PRO A 20 17.66 -65.29 96.66
C PRO A 20 16.14 -65.51 96.68
N LEU A 21 15.48 -65.56 95.52
CA LEU A 21 14.04 -65.82 95.40
C LEU A 21 13.70 -67.30 95.57
N LEU A 22 14.63 -68.21 95.24
CA LEU A 22 14.43 -69.66 95.37
C LEU A 22 14.73 -70.19 96.79
N ALA A 23 15.51 -69.46 97.58
CA ALA A 23 15.87 -69.85 98.94
C ALA A 23 14.85 -69.40 100.02
N ALA A 24 13.83 -68.62 99.67
CA ALA A 24 12.98 -67.92 100.64
C ALA A 24 11.77 -68.72 101.18
N ASP A 25 11.57 -69.98 100.78
CA ASP A 25 10.32 -70.73 101.09
C ASP A 25 10.33 -71.51 102.43
N ASP A 26 11.41 -71.46 103.23
CA ASP A 26 11.54 -72.34 104.42
C ASP A 26 11.77 -71.61 105.75
N SER A 27 10.97 -70.59 106.07
CA SER A 27 10.95 -70.05 107.44
C SER A 27 9.57 -69.58 107.89
N ALA A 28 8.86 -70.46 108.59
CA ALA A 28 7.55 -70.23 109.19
C ALA A 28 7.52 -69.23 110.37
N ASP A 29 8.60 -68.46 110.60
CA ASP A 29 8.81 -67.66 111.83
C ASP A 29 8.77 -66.12 111.62
N ARG A 30 8.28 -65.64 110.47
CA ARG A 30 8.36 -64.22 110.05
C ARG A 30 7.06 -63.41 110.19
N LEU A 31 6.13 -63.83 111.05
CA LEU A 31 4.76 -63.28 111.10
C LEU A 31 4.61 -62.05 112.03
N THR A 32 5.41 -60.99 111.83
CA THR A 32 5.06 -59.65 112.35
C THR A 32 4.86 -58.67 111.19
N LYS A 33 3.80 -57.86 111.24
CA LYS A 33 3.40 -56.94 110.14
C LYS A 33 4.52 -55.99 109.69
N SER A 34 5.47 -55.67 110.57
CA SER A 34 6.63 -54.83 110.25
C SER A 34 7.73 -55.58 109.48
N SER A 35 7.96 -56.87 109.74
CA SER A 35 8.91 -57.71 108.97
C SER A 35 8.42 -57.89 107.54
N LEU A 36 7.12 -58.15 107.38
CA LEU A 36 6.49 -58.28 106.07
C LEU A 36 6.60 -56.98 105.25
N GLY A 37 6.49 -55.81 105.87
CA GLY A 37 6.67 -54.52 105.20
C GLY A 37 8.10 -54.32 104.67
N ALA A 38 9.10 -54.60 105.51
CA ALA A 38 10.51 -54.49 105.12
C ALA A 38 10.89 -55.48 104.01
N GLU A 39 10.33 -56.69 104.04
CA GLU A 39 10.50 -57.70 102.99
C GLU A 39 9.87 -57.26 101.68
N LEU A 40 8.66 -56.72 101.75
CA LEU A 40 7.94 -56.26 100.56
C LEU A 40 8.67 -55.07 99.90
N ASP A 41 9.30 -54.20 100.68
CA ASP A 41 10.14 -53.12 100.16
C ASP A 41 11.49 -53.63 99.62
N HIS A 42 12.08 -54.66 100.24
CA HIS A 42 13.25 -55.34 99.69
C HIS A 42 12.96 -55.99 98.33
N TYR A 43 11.84 -56.72 98.20
CA TYR A 43 11.42 -57.30 96.93
C TYR A 43 11.11 -56.22 95.88
N LYS A 44 10.49 -55.09 96.26
CA LYS A 44 10.29 -53.96 95.34
C LYS A 44 11.61 -53.41 94.81
N ASP A 45 12.62 -53.25 95.66
CA ASP A 45 13.94 -52.77 95.24
C ASP A 45 14.65 -53.79 94.35
N LEU A 46 14.58 -55.09 94.70
CA LEU A 46 15.11 -56.18 93.88
C LEU A 46 14.45 -56.24 92.50
N PHE A 47 13.12 -56.20 92.44
CA PHE A 47 12.38 -56.19 91.16
C PHE A 47 12.65 -54.91 90.35
N SER A 48 12.85 -53.77 91.01
CA SER A 48 13.21 -52.52 90.33
C SER A 48 14.58 -52.62 89.67
N LYS A 49 15.57 -53.21 90.36
CA LYS A 49 16.91 -53.48 89.82
C LYS A 49 16.87 -54.52 88.70
N LEU A 50 16.11 -55.60 88.88
CA LEU A 50 15.93 -56.64 87.86
C LEU A 50 15.27 -56.09 86.60
N ARG A 51 14.24 -55.26 86.76
CA ARG A 51 13.57 -54.57 85.65
C ARG A 51 14.51 -53.62 84.92
N PHE A 52 15.29 -52.83 85.66
CA PHE A 52 16.26 -51.90 85.06
C PHE A 52 17.30 -52.68 84.23
N SER A 53 17.89 -53.72 84.82
CA SER A 53 18.87 -54.58 84.16
C SER A 53 18.30 -55.26 82.91
N TYR A 54 17.07 -55.80 82.97
CA TYR A 54 16.41 -56.41 81.82
C TYR A 54 16.16 -55.41 80.68
N VAL A 55 15.61 -54.24 81.00
CA VAL A 55 15.35 -53.20 79.98
C VAL A 55 16.64 -52.71 79.36
N GLU A 56 17.68 -52.52 80.17
CA GLU A 56 19.01 -52.15 79.70
C GLU A 56 19.58 -53.22 78.77
N GLN A 57 19.52 -54.49 79.15
CA GLN A 57 20.02 -55.59 78.34
C GLN A 57 19.26 -55.74 77.02
N VAL A 58 17.92 -55.72 77.05
CA VAL A 58 17.08 -55.78 75.84
C VAL A 58 17.36 -54.60 74.92
N THR A 59 17.59 -53.41 75.47
CA THR A 59 17.91 -52.21 74.68
C THR A 59 19.29 -52.30 74.06
N LYS A 60 20.30 -52.76 74.80
CA LYS A 60 21.66 -53.02 74.28
C LYS A 60 21.63 -54.04 73.15
N GLU A 61 20.94 -55.17 73.35
CA GLU A 61 20.80 -56.18 72.31
C GLU A 61 20.05 -55.67 71.08
N ARG A 62 18.97 -54.90 71.28
CA ARG A 62 18.20 -54.29 70.19
C ARG A 62 19.04 -53.27 69.42
N PHE A 63 19.88 -52.49 70.10
CA PHE A 63 20.78 -51.53 69.48
C PHE A 63 21.88 -52.21 68.66
N LEU A 64 22.52 -53.25 69.22
CA LEU A 64 23.50 -54.05 68.50
C LEU A 64 22.87 -54.73 67.28
N LYS A 65 21.68 -55.32 67.43
CA LYS A 65 20.93 -55.89 66.30
C LYS A 65 20.61 -54.84 65.25
N ALA A 66 20.21 -53.63 65.64
CA ALA A 66 19.90 -52.55 64.70
C ALA A 66 21.13 -52.05 63.94
N ILE A 67 22.30 -51.97 64.57
CA ILE A 67 23.55 -51.55 63.92
C ILE A 67 24.11 -52.66 63.02
N VAL A 68 23.96 -53.92 63.43
CA VAL A 68 24.49 -55.08 62.68
C VAL A 68 23.54 -55.55 61.58
N ALA A 69 22.25 -55.17 61.63
CA ALA A 69 21.26 -55.58 60.62
C ALA A 69 21.59 -55.12 59.20
N ASP A 70 22.28 -54.00 59.05
CA ASP A 70 22.73 -53.50 57.74
C ASP A 70 24.20 -53.04 57.84
N PRO A 71 25.16 -53.97 57.75
CA PRO A 71 26.57 -53.62 57.81
C PRO A 71 26.92 -52.76 56.58
N PRO A 72 27.67 -51.66 56.76
CA PRO A 72 28.02 -50.78 55.66
C PRO A 72 28.78 -51.55 54.58
N HIS A 73 28.43 -51.31 53.32
CA HIS A 73 29.12 -51.92 52.19
C HIS A 73 30.58 -51.45 52.16
N LEU A 74 31.50 -52.34 52.56
CA LEU A 74 32.92 -52.07 52.54
C LEU A 74 33.42 -52.26 51.10
N VAL A 75 33.91 -51.17 50.50
CA VAL A 75 34.44 -51.20 49.15
C VAL A 75 35.74 -52.02 49.14
N ASP A 76 35.76 -53.08 48.36
CA ASP A 76 36.94 -53.92 48.17
C ASP A 76 38.01 -53.15 47.37
N ALA A 77 39.22 -53.08 47.93
CA ALA A 77 40.36 -52.45 47.27
C ALA A 77 40.70 -53.12 45.93
N ALA A 78 40.48 -54.45 45.82
CA ALA A 78 40.72 -55.17 44.58
C ALA A 78 39.70 -54.80 43.49
N GLU A 79 38.42 -54.65 43.84
CA GLU A 79 37.40 -54.23 42.89
C GLU A 79 37.61 -52.77 42.45
N ASN A 80 38.00 -51.89 43.36
CA ASN A 80 38.37 -50.51 43.00
C ASN A 80 39.54 -50.48 42.01
N ALA A 81 40.61 -51.24 42.25
CA ALA A 81 41.74 -51.30 41.33
C ALA A 81 41.34 -51.82 39.94
N ARG A 82 40.44 -52.81 39.87
CA ARG A 82 39.89 -53.34 38.61
C ARG A 82 39.06 -52.29 37.87
N LEU A 83 38.20 -51.56 38.58
CA LEU A 83 37.37 -50.49 38.01
C LEU A 83 38.22 -49.31 37.52
N GLU A 84 39.27 -48.94 38.26
CA GLU A 84 40.23 -47.92 37.84
C GLU A 84 40.96 -48.31 36.56
N GLN A 85 41.37 -49.58 36.43
CA GLN A 85 41.99 -50.09 35.21
C GLN A 85 41.03 -50.06 34.02
N HIS A 86 39.77 -50.48 34.22
CA HIS A 86 38.75 -50.40 33.17
C HIS A 86 38.45 -48.93 32.78
N LEU A 87 38.38 -48.03 33.75
CA LEU A 87 38.23 -46.58 33.51
C LEU A 87 39.41 -46.02 32.73
N ALA A 88 40.64 -46.42 33.04
CA ALA A 88 41.83 -45.97 32.31
C ALA A 88 41.79 -46.42 30.84
N GLN A 89 41.42 -47.68 30.59
CA GLN A 89 41.26 -48.22 29.24
C GLN A 89 40.14 -47.53 28.47
N ALA A 90 38.97 -47.37 29.09
CA ALA A 90 37.83 -46.69 28.48
C ALA A 90 38.13 -45.20 28.18
N LYS A 91 38.83 -44.51 29.09
CA LYS A 91 39.28 -43.12 28.88
C LYS A 91 40.28 -43.03 27.73
N ALA A 92 41.23 -43.96 27.63
CA ALA A 92 42.19 -44.00 26.53
C ALA A 92 41.50 -44.25 25.18
N ALA A 93 40.59 -45.23 25.12
CA ALA A 93 39.80 -45.51 23.92
C ALA A 93 38.92 -44.33 23.50
N LEU A 94 38.28 -43.66 24.46
CA LEU A 94 37.47 -42.47 24.19
C LEU A 94 38.33 -41.32 23.68
N LYS A 95 39.52 -41.10 24.25
CA LYS A 95 40.45 -40.06 23.79
C LYS A 95 40.90 -40.32 22.36
N ALA A 96 41.29 -41.56 22.03
CA ALA A 96 41.67 -41.95 20.68
C ALA A 96 40.52 -41.73 19.68
N LYS A 97 39.29 -42.10 20.05
CA LYS A 97 38.12 -41.91 19.19
C LYS A 97 37.75 -40.44 18.98
N LYS A 98 37.87 -39.61 20.02
CA LYS A 98 37.69 -38.15 19.93
C LYS A 98 38.71 -37.54 18.98
N GLU A 99 39.98 -37.92 19.12
CA GLU A 99 41.06 -37.43 18.26
C GLU A 99 40.84 -37.80 16.80
N HIS A 100 40.55 -39.06 16.51
CA HIS A 100 40.24 -39.51 15.15
C HIS A 100 38.99 -38.82 14.56
N THR A 101 37.97 -38.55 15.39
CA THR A 101 36.78 -37.81 14.93
C THR A 101 37.13 -36.36 14.61
N ASN A 102 37.93 -35.70 15.45
CA ASN A 102 38.40 -34.34 15.21
C ASN A 102 39.22 -34.25 13.91
N GLN A 103 40.12 -35.22 13.67
CA GLN A 103 40.88 -35.30 12.43
C GLN A 103 39.97 -35.40 11.21
N LYS A 104 38.96 -36.28 11.24
CA LYS A 104 37.98 -36.40 10.15
C LYS A 104 37.16 -35.13 9.94
N VAL A 105 36.76 -34.44 11.01
CA VAL A 105 36.05 -33.16 10.89
C VAL A 105 36.94 -32.11 10.22
N GLN A 106 38.22 -32.06 10.58
CA GLN A 106 39.19 -31.14 10.00
C GLN A 106 39.43 -31.44 8.51
N GLU A 107 39.60 -32.72 8.15
CA GLU A 107 39.70 -33.15 6.74
C GLU A 107 38.46 -32.75 5.93
N LEU A 108 37.25 -32.94 6.48
CA LEU A 108 36.01 -32.54 5.84
C LEU A 108 35.91 -31.02 5.66
N GLN A 109 36.35 -30.24 6.66
CA GLN A 109 36.38 -28.79 6.57
C GLN A 109 37.36 -28.31 5.50
N ASP A 110 38.55 -28.91 5.42
CA ASP A 110 39.55 -28.61 4.39
C ASP A 110 39.11 -29.01 2.99
N LEU A 111 38.35 -30.10 2.85
CA LEU A 111 37.73 -30.46 1.58
C LEU A 111 36.61 -29.48 1.21
N GLY A 112 35.78 -29.08 2.18
CA GLY A 112 34.72 -28.10 1.98
C GLY A 112 35.25 -26.73 1.52
N THR A 113 36.31 -26.23 2.16
CA THR A 113 36.94 -24.96 1.78
C THR A 113 37.60 -25.03 0.40
N ARG A 114 38.30 -26.13 0.08
CA ARG A 114 38.90 -26.34 -1.25
C ARG A 114 37.85 -26.41 -2.36
N LEU A 115 36.75 -27.13 -2.14
CA LEU A 115 35.66 -27.21 -3.11
C LEU A 115 34.99 -25.83 -3.31
N ALA A 116 34.75 -25.08 -2.24
CA ALA A 116 34.20 -23.73 -2.33
C ALA A 116 35.13 -22.79 -3.11
N GLN A 117 36.44 -22.84 -2.86
CA GLN A 117 37.43 -22.03 -3.59
C GLN A 117 37.53 -22.42 -5.06
N CYS A 118 37.55 -23.72 -5.37
CA CYS A 118 37.64 -24.22 -6.74
C CYS A 118 36.41 -23.83 -7.56
N THR A 119 35.21 -24.02 -7.01
CA THR A 119 33.95 -23.65 -7.66
C THR A 119 33.84 -22.14 -7.87
N HIS A 120 34.27 -21.34 -6.90
CA HIS A 120 34.30 -19.89 -7.03
C HIS A 120 35.27 -19.42 -8.13
N SER A 121 36.50 -19.95 -8.16
CA SER A 121 37.49 -19.65 -9.19
C SER A 121 37.02 -20.05 -10.59
N SER A 122 36.43 -21.25 -10.74
CA SER A 122 35.86 -21.71 -12.01
C SER A 122 34.70 -20.83 -12.49
N TYR A 123 33.77 -20.48 -11.60
CA TYR A 123 32.62 -19.65 -11.93
C TYR A 123 33.04 -18.24 -12.35
N THR A 124 33.95 -17.60 -11.62
CA THR A 124 34.45 -16.25 -11.92
C THR A 124 35.21 -16.19 -13.25
N ALA A 125 36.04 -17.19 -13.55
CA ALA A 125 36.72 -17.30 -14.84
C ALA A 125 35.72 -17.45 -16.00
N SER A 126 34.72 -18.33 -15.85
CA SER A 126 33.69 -18.50 -16.89
C SER A 126 32.81 -17.24 -17.04
N HIS A 127 32.47 -16.57 -15.95
CA HIS A 127 31.62 -15.39 -16.00
C HIS A 127 32.34 -14.18 -16.66
N SER A 128 33.62 -13.99 -16.36
CA SER A 128 34.42 -12.90 -16.97
C SER A 128 34.57 -13.09 -18.48
N THR A 129 34.85 -14.31 -18.95
CA THR A 129 34.95 -14.62 -20.39
C THR A 129 33.63 -14.36 -21.12
N LEU A 130 32.50 -14.79 -20.55
CA LEU A 130 31.17 -14.57 -21.13
C LEU A 130 30.81 -13.07 -21.20
N THR A 131 31.20 -12.29 -20.19
CA THR A 131 30.97 -10.83 -20.18
C THR A 131 31.78 -10.13 -21.27
N LEU A 132 33.04 -10.53 -21.46
CA LEU A 132 33.90 -9.98 -22.52
C LEU A 132 33.36 -10.30 -23.92
N ILE A 133 32.87 -11.52 -24.15
CA ILE A 133 32.27 -11.92 -25.43
C ILE A 133 31.05 -11.04 -25.75
N LYS A 134 30.15 -10.84 -24.77
CA LYS A 134 28.98 -9.96 -24.94
C LYS A 134 29.37 -8.51 -25.24
N ALA A 135 30.40 -8.00 -24.57
CA ALA A 135 30.88 -6.65 -24.83
C ALA A 135 31.45 -6.51 -26.25
N HIS A 136 32.21 -7.49 -26.71
CA HIS A 136 32.75 -7.51 -28.07
C HIS A 136 31.64 -7.57 -29.14
N GLU A 137 30.61 -8.39 -28.92
CA GLU A 137 29.45 -8.48 -29.81
C GLU A 137 28.71 -7.13 -29.92
N LEU A 138 28.49 -6.45 -28.80
CA LEU A 138 27.84 -5.14 -28.78
C LEU A 138 28.64 -4.09 -29.56
N ILE A 139 29.96 -4.03 -29.34
CA ILE A 139 30.84 -3.09 -30.04
C ILE A 139 30.83 -3.38 -31.54
N HIS A 140 30.84 -4.65 -31.95
CA HIS A 140 30.78 -5.04 -33.34
C HIS A 140 29.47 -4.59 -34.01
N LEU A 141 28.32 -4.78 -33.34
CA LEU A 141 27.03 -4.32 -33.84
C LEU A 141 26.98 -2.78 -34.00
N GLN A 142 27.46 -2.06 -32.98
CA GLN A 142 27.54 -0.59 -33.04
C GLN A 142 28.46 -0.11 -34.16
N THR A 143 29.59 -0.79 -34.36
CA THR A 143 30.53 -0.46 -35.44
C THR A 143 29.88 -0.64 -36.81
N PHE A 144 29.09 -1.71 -37.00
CA PHE A 144 28.35 -1.92 -38.24
C PHE A 144 27.31 -0.81 -38.49
N GLN A 145 26.56 -0.40 -37.47
CA GLN A 145 25.59 0.71 -37.56
C GLN A 145 26.28 2.03 -37.89
N LEU A 146 27.41 2.32 -37.25
CA LEU A 146 28.21 3.52 -37.53
C LEU A 146 28.80 3.51 -38.94
N HIS A 147 29.11 2.34 -39.50
CA HIS A 147 29.57 2.22 -40.88
C HIS A 147 28.43 2.45 -41.90
N ALA A 148 27.18 2.14 -41.57
CA ALA A 148 26.03 2.38 -42.45
C ALA A 148 25.61 3.86 -42.49
N LEU A 149 25.79 4.59 -41.38
CA LEU A 149 25.30 5.97 -41.22
C LEU A 149 25.84 6.97 -42.26
N PRO A 150 27.12 6.96 -42.67
CA PRO A 150 27.61 7.86 -43.71
C PRO A 150 26.91 7.70 -45.06
N ALA A 151 26.54 6.48 -45.44
CA ALA A 151 25.81 6.24 -46.68
C ALA A 151 24.39 6.80 -46.60
N ASP A 152 23.72 6.64 -45.46
CA ASP A 152 22.39 7.21 -45.21
C ASP A 152 22.42 8.74 -45.22
N ILE A 153 23.45 9.36 -44.61
CA ILE A 153 23.65 10.81 -44.65
C ILE A 153 23.80 11.29 -46.10
N GLN A 154 24.63 10.62 -46.91
CA GLN A 154 24.80 10.98 -48.31
C GLN A 154 23.48 10.85 -49.10
N ASN A 155 22.71 9.79 -48.86
CA ASN A 155 21.39 9.60 -49.49
C ASN A 155 20.40 10.71 -49.09
N LEU A 156 20.40 11.11 -47.82
CA LEU A 156 19.57 12.21 -47.33
C LEU A 156 20.00 13.55 -47.94
N ASP A 157 21.30 13.82 -48.05
CA ASP A 157 21.81 15.05 -48.69
C ASP A 157 21.42 15.12 -50.17
N ILE A 158 21.53 14.01 -50.91
CA ILE A 158 21.07 13.92 -52.30
C ILE A 158 19.55 14.17 -52.37
N THR A 159 18.79 13.57 -51.46
CA THR A 159 17.32 13.75 -51.42
C THR A 159 16.95 15.20 -51.13
N ILE A 160 17.63 15.85 -50.18
CA ILE A 160 17.44 17.27 -49.86
C ILE A 160 17.80 18.14 -51.07
N ALA A 161 18.91 17.86 -51.75
CA ALA A 161 19.30 18.59 -52.96
C ALA A 161 18.25 18.46 -54.07
N ASN A 162 17.72 17.25 -54.28
CA ASN A 162 16.66 16.99 -55.27
C ASN A 162 15.35 17.71 -54.89
N LEU A 163 14.96 17.70 -53.62
CA LEU A 163 13.76 18.40 -53.15
C LEU A 163 13.90 19.92 -53.27
N LYS A 164 15.08 20.48 -52.98
CA LYS A 164 15.38 21.90 -53.19
C LYS A 164 15.30 22.26 -54.68
N ALA A 165 15.92 21.46 -55.55
CA ALA A 165 15.86 21.67 -56.99
C ALA A 165 14.42 21.57 -57.55
N ALA A 166 13.61 20.64 -57.01
CA ALA A 166 12.19 20.54 -57.37
C ALA A 166 11.38 21.74 -56.85
N GLN A 167 11.67 22.25 -55.65
CA GLN A 167 11.03 23.43 -55.08
C GLN A 167 11.36 24.72 -55.84
N GLU A 168 12.55 24.78 -56.46
CA GLU A 168 12.96 25.89 -57.32
C GLU A 168 12.18 25.97 -58.63
N THR A 169 11.38 24.96 -59.01
CA THR A 169 10.39 25.12 -60.10
C THR A 169 9.22 25.93 -59.56
N PRO A 170 9.15 27.25 -59.83
CA PRO A 170 8.16 28.08 -59.20
C PRO A 170 6.81 27.72 -59.81
N SER A 171 5.85 27.34 -58.98
CA SER A 171 4.46 27.28 -59.43
C SER A 171 4.06 28.66 -59.96
N SER A 172 3.15 28.71 -60.94
CA SER A 172 2.72 29.95 -61.57
C SER A 172 2.12 30.98 -60.59
N HIS A 173 1.82 30.59 -59.35
CA HIS A 173 1.29 31.46 -58.31
C HIS A 173 2.34 31.69 -57.20
N PRO A 174 2.82 32.93 -57.02
CA PRO A 174 3.88 33.23 -56.05
C PRO A 174 3.49 32.95 -54.58
N MET A 175 2.19 32.91 -54.27
CA MET A 175 1.69 32.58 -52.93
C MET A 175 1.84 31.10 -52.57
N LEU A 176 1.92 30.21 -53.56
CA LEU A 176 2.10 28.77 -53.36
C LEU A 176 3.57 28.36 -53.22
N ASN A 177 4.50 29.29 -53.48
CA ASN A 177 5.94 29.07 -53.34
C ASN A 177 6.47 29.63 -52.00
N LEU A 178 5.58 30.01 -51.07
CA LEU A 178 5.96 30.57 -49.79
C LEU A 178 6.46 29.46 -48.83
N PRO A 179 7.56 29.68 -48.10
CA PRO A 179 7.95 28.80 -47.00
C PRO A 179 6.87 28.73 -45.90
N LEU A 180 6.99 27.72 -45.03
CA LEU A 180 5.98 27.45 -44.00
C LEU A 180 5.70 28.64 -43.08
N GLN A 181 6.75 29.38 -42.68
CA GLN A 181 6.61 30.54 -41.79
C GLN A 181 5.82 31.70 -42.43
N PRO A 182 6.19 32.19 -43.64
CA PRO A 182 5.38 33.15 -44.38
C PRO A 182 3.94 32.70 -44.68
N THR A 183 3.73 31.40 -44.91
CA THR A 183 2.40 30.83 -45.15
C THR A 183 1.53 30.95 -43.89
N ASN A 184 2.09 30.64 -42.72
CA ASN A 184 1.38 30.78 -41.45
C ASN A 184 1.06 32.24 -41.11
N SER A 185 1.96 33.18 -41.39
CA SER A 185 1.69 34.61 -41.17
C SER A 185 0.59 35.12 -42.09
N LEU A 186 0.61 34.73 -43.37
CA LEU A 186 -0.45 35.09 -44.32
C LEU A 186 -1.78 34.49 -43.91
N LEU A 187 -1.80 33.22 -43.47
CA LEU A 187 -3.01 32.58 -42.97
C LEU A 187 -3.58 33.34 -41.77
N ALA A 188 -2.74 33.74 -40.82
CA ALA A 188 -3.17 34.53 -39.66
C ALA A 188 -3.75 35.89 -40.07
N GLU A 189 -3.15 36.58 -41.04
CA GLU A 189 -3.68 37.82 -41.62
C GLU A 189 -5.07 37.61 -42.23
N LYS A 190 -5.23 36.57 -43.07
CA LYS A 190 -6.53 36.27 -43.71
C LYS A 190 -7.59 35.85 -42.71
N LEU A 191 -7.24 35.12 -41.67
CA LEU A 191 -8.18 34.79 -40.59
C LEU A 191 -8.61 36.04 -39.80
N SER A 192 -7.69 36.98 -39.56
CA SER A 192 -8.02 38.27 -38.95
C SER A 192 -8.93 39.12 -39.83
N ASP A 193 -8.66 39.17 -41.14
CA ASP A 193 -9.52 39.86 -42.12
C ASP A 193 -10.92 39.25 -42.18
N LEU A 194 -11.04 37.92 -42.21
CA LEU A 194 -12.32 37.23 -42.15
C LEU A 194 -13.07 37.55 -40.85
N ALA A 195 -12.40 37.50 -39.70
CA ALA A 195 -13.00 37.85 -38.43
C ALA A 195 -13.42 39.33 -38.35
N ARG A 196 -12.76 40.24 -39.09
CA ARG A 196 -13.21 41.64 -39.23
C ARG A 196 -14.46 41.72 -40.10
N LEU A 197 -14.46 41.09 -41.26
CA LEU A 197 -15.60 41.06 -42.18
C LEU A 197 -16.85 40.44 -41.52
N ASP A 198 -16.68 39.36 -40.76
CA ASP A 198 -17.79 38.73 -40.04
C ASP A 198 -18.40 39.67 -38.98
N ARG A 199 -17.57 40.48 -38.30
CA ARG A 199 -18.04 41.51 -37.37
C ARG A 199 -18.81 42.62 -38.09
N GLU A 200 -18.29 43.09 -39.23
CA GLU A 200 -18.98 44.10 -40.06
C GLU A 200 -20.32 43.56 -40.59
N ILE A 201 -20.36 42.30 -41.03
CA ILE A 201 -21.60 41.64 -41.46
C ILE A 201 -22.60 41.56 -40.30
N ALA A 202 -22.16 41.14 -39.11
CA ALA A 202 -23.02 41.05 -37.94
C ALA A 202 -23.59 42.43 -37.54
N GLU A 203 -22.76 43.48 -37.58
CA GLU A 203 -23.19 44.86 -37.30
C GLU A 203 -24.23 45.35 -38.32
N LEU A 204 -23.96 45.14 -39.62
CA LEU A 204 -24.91 45.48 -40.68
C LEU A 204 -26.23 44.68 -40.56
N GLN A 205 -26.15 43.40 -40.23
CA GLN A 205 -27.34 42.57 -40.00
C GLN A 205 -28.16 43.04 -38.80
N SER A 206 -27.51 43.55 -37.75
CA SER A 206 -28.18 44.11 -36.56
C SER A 206 -28.88 45.45 -36.82
N THR A 207 -28.31 46.30 -37.68
CA THR A 207 -28.86 47.63 -38.01
C THR A 207 -29.92 47.58 -39.11
N LEU A 208 -29.89 46.55 -39.96
CA LEU A 208 -30.87 46.32 -41.03
C LEU A 208 -32.34 46.32 -40.55
N PRO A 209 -32.76 45.60 -39.49
CA PRO A 209 -34.16 45.58 -39.04
C PRO A 209 -34.64 46.96 -38.58
N ASP A 210 -33.81 47.74 -37.89
CA ASP A 210 -34.20 49.06 -37.41
C ASP A 210 -34.33 50.07 -38.55
N LYS A 211 -33.42 50.01 -39.54
CA LYS A 211 -33.57 50.79 -40.78
C LYS A 211 -34.83 50.37 -41.54
N LYS A 212 -35.13 49.07 -41.63
CA LYS A 212 -36.39 48.56 -42.22
C LYS A 212 -37.62 49.09 -41.48
N ARG A 213 -37.63 49.05 -40.14
CA ARG A 213 -38.70 49.61 -39.30
C ARG A 213 -38.86 51.12 -39.51
N ARG A 214 -37.76 51.86 -39.58
CA ARG A 214 -37.78 53.30 -39.83
C ARG A 214 -38.37 53.63 -41.20
N VAL A 215 -37.98 52.88 -42.24
CA VAL A 215 -38.57 53.03 -43.58
C VAL A 215 -40.05 52.68 -43.57
N ALA A 216 -40.46 51.58 -42.91
CA ALA A 216 -41.87 51.20 -42.79
C ALA A 216 -42.70 52.27 -42.05
N SER A 217 -42.18 52.86 -40.97
CA SER A 217 -42.82 53.97 -40.25
C SER A 217 -42.97 55.21 -41.14
N LEU A 218 -41.92 55.60 -41.86
CA LEU A 218 -42.00 56.74 -42.78
C LEU A 218 -42.99 56.48 -43.93
N GLN A 219 -43.08 55.24 -44.42
CA GLN A 219 -44.10 54.85 -45.41
C GLN A 219 -45.52 54.94 -44.83
N ALA A 220 -45.73 54.49 -43.60
CA ALA A 220 -47.01 54.59 -42.90
C ALA A 220 -47.40 56.07 -42.63
N ASP A 221 -46.44 56.95 -42.32
CA ASP A 221 -46.68 58.39 -42.15
C ASP A 221 -46.97 59.10 -43.49
N LEU A 222 -46.40 58.61 -44.59
CA LEU A 222 -46.59 59.17 -45.94
C LEU A 222 -47.98 58.84 -46.50
N GLU A 223 -48.51 57.65 -46.24
CA GLU A 223 -49.84 57.20 -46.72
C GLU A 223 -51.00 58.17 -46.37
N PRO A 224 -51.17 58.65 -45.12
CA PRO A 224 -52.22 59.62 -44.79
C PRO A 224 -51.96 61.00 -45.41
N ILE A 225 -50.70 61.41 -45.58
CA ILE A 225 -50.37 62.68 -46.25
C ILE A 225 -50.73 62.59 -47.73
N GLU A 226 -50.44 61.46 -48.39
CA GLU A 226 -50.85 61.22 -49.77
C GLU A 226 -52.36 61.14 -49.92
N SER A 227 -53.08 60.46 -49.03
CA SER A 227 -54.55 60.40 -49.09
C SER A 227 -55.19 61.76 -48.84
N ARG A 228 -54.65 62.58 -47.93
CA ARG A 228 -55.04 63.98 -47.74
C ARG A 228 -54.76 64.82 -48.99
N LYS A 229 -53.59 64.66 -49.63
CA LYS A 229 -53.26 65.33 -50.90
C LYS A 229 -54.24 64.92 -52.00
N ARG A 230 -54.56 63.63 -52.15
CA ARG A 230 -55.54 63.12 -53.12
C ARG A 230 -56.94 63.67 -52.84
N SER A 231 -57.35 63.73 -51.58
CA SER A 231 -58.63 64.31 -51.14
C SER A 231 -58.70 65.81 -51.40
N ALA A 232 -57.63 66.56 -51.12
CA ALA A 232 -57.55 67.99 -51.41
C ALA A 232 -57.59 68.27 -52.93
N ILE A 233 -56.91 67.45 -53.74
CA ILE A 233 -56.94 67.57 -55.21
C ILE A 233 -58.34 67.28 -55.75
N THR A 234 -59.03 66.25 -55.24
CA THR A 234 -60.41 65.94 -55.67
C THR A 234 -61.37 67.05 -55.25
N GLN A 235 -61.30 67.54 -54.01
CA GLN A 235 -62.08 68.71 -53.55
C GLN A 235 -61.82 69.96 -54.41
N ALA A 236 -60.55 70.24 -54.75
CA ALA A 236 -60.21 71.37 -55.62
C ALA A 236 -60.77 71.22 -57.05
N LYS A 237 -60.69 70.01 -57.62
CA LYS A 237 -61.28 69.71 -58.94
C LYS A 237 -62.81 69.81 -58.92
N ASP A 238 -63.46 69.36 -57.85
CA ASP A 238 -64.91 69.46 -57.70
C ASP A 238 -65.36 70.90 -57.46
N ALA A 239 -64.60 71.70 -56.70
CA ALA A 239 -64.83 73.13 -56.56
C ALA A 239 -64.65 73.86 -57.91
N GLN A 240 -63.65 73.48 -58.71
CA GLN A 240 -63.46 74.01 -60.06
C GLN A 240 -64.62 73.63 -61.00
N LYS A 241 -65.10 72.38 -60.94
CA LYS A 241 -66.29 71.94 -61.68
C LYS A 241 -67.54 72.68 -61.25
N LYS A 242 -67.78 72.87 -59.95
CA LYS A 242 -68.92 73.64 -59.42
C LYS A 242 -68.84 75.11 -59.84
N ARG A 243 -67.65 75.72 -59.83
CA ARG A 243 -67.43 77.07 -60.37
C ARG A 243 -67.71 77.13 -61.88
N GLY A 244 -67.21 76.17 -62.65
CA GLY A 244 -67.48 76.09 -64.10
C GLY A 244 -68.96 75.87 -64.42
N GLN A 245 -69.65 75.02 -63.67
CA GLN A 245 -71.09 74.79 -63.80
C GLN A 245 -71.92 76.02 -63.37
N HIS A 246 -71.51 76.72 -62.31
CA HIS A 246 -72.16 77.97 -61.89
C HIS A 246 -72.02 79.06 -62.96
N VAL A 247 -70.84 79.19 -63.57
CA VAL A 247 -70.62 80.12 -64.69
C VAL A 247 -71.46 79.72 -65.91
N LEU A 248 -71.51 78.42 -66.26
CA LEU A 248 -72.35 77.95 -67.36
C LEU A 248 -73.85 78.18 -67.09
N ALA A 249 -74.30 78.01 -65.85
CA ALA A 249 -75.69 78.27 -65.46
C ALA A 249 -76.04 79.76 -65.55
N GLN A 250 -75.13 80.64 -65.11
CA GLN A 250 -75.30 82.09 -65.29
C GLN A 250 -75.32 82.49 -66.78
N ASP A 251 -74.42 81.96 -67.60
CA ASP A 251 -74.40 82.21 -69.05
C ASP A 251 -75.69 81.74 -69.75
N LEU A 252 -76.24 80.59 -69.33
CA LEU A 252 -77.51 80.07 -69.85
C LEU A 252 -78.70 80.93 -69.41
N ASP A 253 -78.72 81.42 -68.18
CA ASP A 253 -79.75 82.34 -67.69
C ASP A 253 -79.69 83.69 -68.41
N GLU A 254 -78.50 84.22 -68.67
CA GLU A 254 -78.30 85.46 -69.44
C GLU A 254 -78.75 85.30 -70.90
N ARG A 255 -78.41 84.18 -71.55
CA ARG A 255 -78.92 83.87 -72.90
C ARG A 255 -80.41 83.62 -72.93
N GLY A 256 -80.97 82.96 -71.90
CA GLY A 256 -82.41 82.76 -71.75
C GLY A 256 -83.17 84.08 -71.60
N LYS A 257 -82.61 85.03 -70.84
CA LYS A 257 -83.14 86.41 -70.74
C LYS A 257 -83.03 87.14 -72.07
N TRP A 258 -81.89 87.03 -72.76
CA TRP A 258 -81.70 87.66 -74.08
C TRP A 258 -82.66 87.11 -75.13
N LEU A 259 -82.80 85.80 -75.25
CA LEU A 259 -83.75 85.18 -76.19
C LEU A 259 -85.20 85.53 -75.88
N LYS A 260 -85.59 85.62 -74.59
CA LYS A 260 -86.92 86.12 -74.22
C LYS A 260 -87.12 87.59 -74.62
N SER A 261 -86.09 88.42 -74.46
CA SER A 261 -86.10 89.82 -74.93
C SER A 261 -86.21 89.91 -76.46
N VAL A 262 -85.49 89.06 -77.19
CA VAL A 262 -85.56 89.02 -78.66
C VAL A 262 -86.88 88.44 -79.17
N ASP A 263 -87.43 87.38 -78.55
CA ASP A 263 -88.75 86.84 -78.90
C ASP A 263 -89.85 87.87 -78.64
N THR A 264 -89.80 88.59 -77.51
CA THR A 264 -90.73 89.69 -77.26
C THR A 264 -90.58 90.82 -78.27
N GLY A 265 -89.35 91.17 -78.68
CA GLY A 265 -89.09 92.13 -79.76
C GLY A 265 -89.58 91.67 -81.14
N LEU A 266 -89.37 90.41 -81.50
CA LEU A 266 -89.82 89.83 -82.78
C LEU A 266 -91.35 89.68 -82.83
N ARG A 267 -91.98 89.30 -81.72
CA ARG A 267 -93.46 89.29 -81.63
C ARG A 267 -94.06 90.69 -81.79
N LEU A 268 -93.38 91.73 -81.29
CA LEU A 268 -93.77 93.12 -81.53
C LEU A 268 -93.61 93.55 -82.99
N MET A 269 -92.66 92.97 -83.74
CA MET A 269 -92.47 93.23 -85.18
C MET A 269 -93.32 92.36 -86.12
N LEU A 270 -93.95 91.28 -85.62
CA LEU A 270 -94.85 90.41 -86.40
C LEU A 270 -96.34 90.72 -86.17
N GLN A 271 -96.64 91.81 -85.44
CA GLN A 271 -97.94 92.45 -85.37
C GLN A 271 -97.82 93.89 -85.88
N VAL A 272 -97.72 94.04 -87.22
CA VAL A 272 -98.02 95.18 -88.13
C VAL A 272 -97.12 95.10 -89.36
#